data_AF-A0A3C0SQ46-F1
#
_entry.id   AF-A0A3C0SQ46-F1
#
_cell.length_a   1.000
_cell.length_b   1.000
_cell.length_c   1.000
_cell.angle_alpha   90.00
_cell.angle_beta   90.00
_cell.angle_gamma   90.00
#
_symmetry.space_group_name_H-M   'P 1'
#
loop_
_entity.id
_entity.type
_entity.pdbx_description
1 polymer ?
#
loop_
_entity_poly.entity_id
_entity_poly.type
_entity_poly.pdbx_seq_one_letter_code
_entity_poly.pdbx_strand_id
1 'polypeptide(L)'
;MEKTIGSKILNILVVLGILLTLLGLLGTPLITTAFFKSAFSQPNSPLIIVIVSCIYLCAIPYIIALLKLKKLCKLIGENDLFSIDATKSLRTISICAFSEIILFNGCSAYLIYVHDMFLYALSIVSMIIITFISLVIGFLALVSAHFLEQTTNS
;
A
#
# COMPACT_ATOMS: atom_id res chain seq x y z
N MET A 1 -15.58 3.23 30.10
CA MET A 1 -14.41 2.63 29.43
C MET A 1 -13.99 3.58 28.32
N GLU A 2 -12.96 4.38 28.57
CA GLU A 2 -12.56 5.48 27.70
C GLU A 2 -11.87 4.89 26.45
N LYS A 3 -12.53 4.96 25.29
CA LYS A 3 -11.80 4.79 24.02
C LYS A 3 -10.73 5.88 24.01
N THR A 4 -9.47 5.49 24.18
CA THR A 4 -8.35 6.43 24.10
C THR A 4 -8.47 7.17 22.76
N ILE A 5 -8.36 8.49 22.81
CA ILE A 5 -8.54 9.39 21.66
C ILE A 5 -7.71 8.91 20.44
N GLY A 6 -6.54 8.30 20.70
CA GLY A 6 -5.67 7.69 19.69
C GLY A 6 -6.34 6.58 18.85
N SER A 7 -7.11 5.67 19.46
CA SER A 7 -7.78 4.59 18.72
C SER A 7 -8.83 5.10 17.74
N LYS A 8 -9.54 6.18 18.11
CA LYS A 8 -10.51 6.84 17.24
C LYS A 8 -9.82 7.54 16.07
N ILE A 9 -8.76 8.30 16.34
CA ILE A 9 -7.98 9.00 15.30
C ILE A 9 -7.40 8.01 14.30
N LEU A 10 -6.78 6.93 14.78
CA LEU A 10 -6.19 5.91 13.92
C LEU A 10 -7.24 5.25 13.02
N ASN A 11 -8.39 4.88 13.58
CA ASN A 11 -9.47 4.28 12.79
C ASN A 11 -10.02 5.24 11.72
N ILE A 12 -10.17 6.54 12.03
CA ILE A 12 -10.58 7.55 11.05
C ILE A 12 -9.54 7.65 9.93
N LEU A 13 -8.25 7.71 10.28
CA LEU A 13 -7.16 7.81 9.31
C LEU A 13 -7.14 6.60 8.37
N VAL A 14 -7.34 5.39 8.89
CA VAL A 14 -7.39 4.16 8.08
C VAL A 14 -8.60 4.14 7.16
N VAL A 15 -9.79 4.52 7.67
CA VAL A 15 -11.00 4.60 6.84
C VAL A 15 -10.84 5.64 5.74
N LEU A 16 -10.26 6.80 6.06
CA LEU A 16 -9.94 7.83 5.08
C LEU A 16 -8.94 7.33 4.04
N GLY A 17 -7.89 6.62 4.46
CA GLY A 17 -6.92 5.98 3.55
C GLY A 17 -7.59 5.02 2.57
N ILE A 18 -8.49 4.16 3.04
CA ILE A 18 -9.26 3.25 2.18
C ILE A 18 -10.11 4.02 1.17
N LEU A 19 -10.84 5.06 1.62
CA LEU A 19 -11.66 5.90 0.76
C LEU A 19 -10.84 6.61 -0.32
N LEU A 20 -9.72 7.23 0.08
CA LEU A 20 -8.80 7.90 -0.84
C LEU A 20 -8.20 6.93 -1.86
N THR A 21 -7.87 5.71 -1.44
CA THR A 21 -7.34 4.67 -2.32
C THR A 21 -8.37 4.24 -3.36
N LEU A 22 -9.60 3.98 -2.93
CA LEU A 22 -10.69 3.60 -3.85
C LEU A 22 -11.00 4.71 -4.85
N LEU A 23 -11.05 5.96 -4.37
CA LEU A 23 -11.28 7.12 -5.24
C LEU A 23 -10.12 7.32 -6.23
N GLY A 24 -8.88 7.15 -5.76
CA GLY A 24 -7.68 7.19 -6.60
C GLY A 24 -7.68 6.09 -7.65
N LEU A 25 -8.08 4.87 -7.29
CA LEU A 25 -8.13 3.74 -8.22
C LEU A 25 -9.20 3.94 -9.31
N LEU A 26 -10.39 4.45 -8.94
CA LEU A 26 -11.43 4.83 -9.91
C LEU A 26 -10.99 5.99 -10.81
N GLY A 27 -10.25 6.95 -10.26
CA GLY A 27 -9.72 8.09 -11.01
C GLY A 27 -8.52 7.74 -11.90
N THR A 28 -7.80 6.65 -11.60
CA THR A 28 -6.56 6.26 -12.28
C THR A 28 -6.69 6.22 -13.81
N PRO A 29 -7.63 5.47 -14.41
CA PRO A 29 -7.74 5.43 -15.88
C PRO A 29 -8.02 6.82 -16.47
N LEU A 30 -8.79 7.65 -15.79
CA LEU A 30 -9.13 9.00 -16.26
C LEU A 30 -7.93 9.95 -16.18
N ILE A 31 -7.21 9.95 -15.05
CA ILE A 31 -6.03 10.78 -14.79
C ILE A 31 -4.89 10.38 -15.74
N THR A 32 -4.61 9.08 -15.86
CA THR A 32 -3.54 8.58 -16.75
C THR A 32 -3.86 8.91 -18.21
N THR A 33 -5.10 8.70 -18.67
CA THR A 33 -5.48 9.03 -20.05
C THR A 33 -5.37 10.54 -20.33
N ALA A 34 -5.83 11.38 -19.40
CA ALA A 34 -5.74 12.83 -19.54
C ALA A 34 -4.27 13.32 -19.57
N PHE A 35 -3.42 12.77 -18.70
CA PHE A 35 -1.99 13.09 -18.67
C PHE A 35 -1.28 12.71 -19.96
N PHE A 36 -1.51 11.50 -20.49
CA PHE A 36 -0.89 11.09 -21.75
C PHE A 36 -1.41 11.88 -22.95
N LYS A 37 -2.70 12.23 -22.95
CA LYS A 37 -3.28 13.09 -23.98
C LYS A 37 -2.67 14.49 -23.97
N SER A 38 -2.44 15.09 -22.80
CA SER A 38 -1.89 16.44 -22.69
C SER A 38 -0.37 16.49 -22.88
N ALA A 39 0.37 15.56 -22.29
CA ALA A 39 1.83 15.56 -22.30
C ALA A 39 2.43 15.00 -23.59
N PHE A 40 1.77 14.04 -24.24
CA PHE A 40 2.33 13.31 -25.39
C PHE A 40 1.43 13.34 -26.64
N SER A 41 0.31 14.07 -26.62
CA SER A 41 -0.66 14.15 -27.73
C SER A 41 -1.14 12.79 -28.27
N GLN A 42 -1.02 11.72 -27.47
CA GLN A 42 -1.31 10.34 -27.90
C GLN A 42 -2.48 9.77 -27.07
N PRO A 43 -3.73 9.91 -27.54
CA PRO A 43 -4.90 9.64 -26.72
C PRO A 43 -5.25 8.15 -26.54
N ASN A 44 -4.59 7.21 -27.23
CA ASN A 44 -4.97 5.79 -27.23
C ASN A 44 -3.79 4.84 -27.47
N SER A 45 -2.75 4.92 -26.64
CA SER A 45 -1.62 3.98 -26.74
C SER A 45 -1.91 2.69 -25.93
N PRO A 46 -1.58 1.49 -26.44
CA PRO A 46 -1.58 0.25 -25.63
C PRO A 46 -0.74 0.38 -24.35
N LEU A 47 0.21 1.31 -24.33
CA LEU A 47 1.00 1.71 -23.16
C LEU A 47 0.15 2.22 -21.99
N ILE A 48 -0.97 2.93 -22.24
CA ILE A 48 -1.87 3.40 -21.17
C ILE A 48 -2.48 2.20 -20.44
N ILE A 49 -2.91 1.19 -21.19
CA ILE A 49 -3.50 -0.04 -20.64
C ILE A 49 -2.47 -0.77 -19.76
N VAL A 50 -1.23 -0.86 -20.22
CA VAL A 50 -0.13 -1.47 -19.46
C VAL A 50 0.10 -0.71 -18.15
N ILE A 51 0.23 0.62 -18.17
CA ILE A 51 0.44 1.41 -16.95
C ILE A 51 -0.72 1.23 -15.96
N VAL A 52 -1.95 1.35 -16.45
CA VAL A 52 -3.13 1.16 -15.60
C VAL A 52 -3.11 -0.24 -15.00
N SER A 53 -2.82 -1.28 -15.78
CA SER A 53 -2.73 -2.65 -15.26
C SER A 53 -1.67 -2.81 -14.16
N CYS A 54 -0.50 -2.18 -14.31
CA CYS A 54 0.55 -2.15 -13.28
C CYS A 54 0.07 -1.46 -12.00
N ILE A 55 -0.63 -0.33 -12.10
CA ILE A 55 -1.16 0.40 -10.93
C ILE A 55 -2.17 -0.47 -10.17
N TYR A 56 -3.09 -1.12 -10.88
CA TYR A 56 -4.08 -2.00 -10.25
C TYR A 56 -3.42 -3.21 -9.59
N LEU A 57 -2.38 -3.77 -10.21
CA LEU A 57 -1.63 -4.91 -9.66
C LEU A 57 -0.91 -4.53 -8.36
N CYS A 58 -0.29 -3.34 -8.30
CA CYS A 58 0.33 -2.81 -7.09
C CYS A 58 -0.69 -2.43 -6.00
N ALA A 59 -1.91 -2.03 -6.37
CA ALA A 59 -2.95 -1.64 -5.41
C ALA A 59 -3.48 -2.82 -4.58
N ILE A 60 -3.37 -4.06 -5.07
CA ILE A 60 -3.88 -5.26 -4.38
C ILE A 60 -3.25 -5.45 -2.98
N PRO A 61 -1.92 -5.61 -2.83
CA PRO A 61 -1.31 -5.79 -1.51
C PRO A 61 -1.58 -4.58 -0.59
N TYR A 62 -1.61 -3.37 -1.16
CA TYR A 62 -1.87 -2.15 -0.40
C TYR A 62 -3.28 -2.13 0.22
N ILE A 63 -4.32 -2.47 -0.57
CA ILE A 63 -5.70 -2.55 -0.05
C ILE A 63 -5.81 -3.66 1.01
N ILE A 64 -5.18 -4.82 0.79
CA ILE A 64 -5.17 -5.91 1.79
C ILE A 64 -4.54 -5.43 3.09
N ALA A 65 -3.41 -4.71 3.03
CA ALA A 65 -2.75 -4.13 4.19
C ALA A 65 -3.68 -3.15 4.95
N LEU A 66 -4.37 -2.26 4.25
CA LEU A 66 -5.32 -1.31 4.86
C LEU A 66 -6.49 -2.03 5.54
N LEU A 67 -7.03 -3.09 4.95
CA LEU A 67 -8.11 -3.87 5.57
C LEU A 67 -7.65 -4.59 6.84
N LYS A 68 -6.41 -5.10 6.86
CA LYS A 68 -5.80 -5.70 8.06
C LYS A 68 -5.49 -4.65 9.13
N LEU A 69 -5.05 -3.47 8.72
CA LEU A 69 -4.82 -2.35 9.63
C LEU A 69 -6.14 -1.87 10.26
N LYS A 70 -7.24 -1.84 9.51
CA LYS A 70 -8.58 -1.55 10.05
C LYS A 70 -9.00 -2.57 11.11
N LYS A 71 -8.74 -3.86 10.87
CA LYS A 71 -9.01 -4.92 11.86
C LYS A 71 -8.19 -4.71 13.13
N LEU A 72 -6.90 -4.37 13.01
CA LEU A 72 -6.05 -4.03 14.16
C LEU A 72 -6.59 -2.83 14.94
N CYS A 73 -7.04 -1.77 14.27
CA CYS A 73 -7.65 -0.60 14.93
C CYS A 73 -8.88 -0.98 15.77
N LYS A 74 -9.67 -1.94 15.29
CA LYS A 74 -10.83 -2.46 16.03
C LYS A 74 -10.38 -3.21 17.30
N LEU A 75 -9.40 -4.10 17.17
CA LEU A 75 -8.84 -4.86 18.31
C LEU A 75 -8.23 -3.93 19.37
N ILE A 76 -7.55 -2.85 18.96
CA ILE A 76 -7.04 -1.80 19.87
C ILE A 76 -8.19 -1.16 20.66
N GLY A 77 -9.30 -0.84 19.98
CA GLY A 77 -10.48 -0.26 20.63
C GLY A 77 -11.20 -1.20 21.60
N GLU A 78 -10.98 -2.51 21.46
CA GLU A 78 -11.54 -3.58 22.30
C GLU A 78 -10.55 -4.04 23.40
N ASN A 79 -9.35 -3.46 23.48
CA ASN A 79 -8.21 -3.88 24.32
C ASN A 79 -7.73 -5.32 24.09
N ASP A 80 -8.05 -5.91 22.93
CA ASP A 80 -7.70 -7.29 22.56
C ASP A 80 -6.43 -7.34 21.66
N LEU A 81 -5.46 -6.49 22.00
CA LEU A 81 -4.21 -6.31 21.26
C LEU A 81 -3.28 -7.52 21.34
N PHE A 82 -3.42 -8.33 22.39
CA PHE A 82 -2.69 -9.57 22.62
C PHE A 82 -3.46 -10.79 22.11
N SER A 83 -4.30 -10.61 21.09
CA SER A 83 -4.93 -11.74 20.40
C SER A 83 -4.02 -12.26 19.29
N ILE A 84 -4.09 -13.56 19.04
CA ILE A 84 -3.48 -14.22 17.88
C ILE A 84 -3.91 -13.52 16.57
N ASP A 85 -5.12 -12.96 16.54
CA ASP A 85 -5.64 -12.22 15.39
C ASP A 85 -4.90 -10.89 15.13
N ALA A 86 -4.42 -10.22 16.17
CA ALA A 86 -3.61 -9.01 16.04
C ALA A 86 -2.24 -9.34 15.44
N THR A 87 -1.56 -10.35 16.00
CA THR A 87 -0.29 -10.87 15.49
C THR A 87 -0.39 -11.29 14.02
N LYS A 88 -1.43 -12.06 13.67
CA LYS A 88 -1.67 -12.49 12.28
C LYS A 88 -1.93 -11.31 11.34
N SER A 89 -2.63 -10.28 11.81
CA SER A 89 -2.90 -9.08 11.02
C SER A 89 -1.63 -8.28 10.75
N LEU A 90 -0.77 -8.09 11.75
CA LEU A 90 0.54 -7.43 11.58
C LEU A 90 1.47 -8.20 10.64
N ARG A 91 1.54 -9.53 10.80
CA ARG A 91 2.33 -10.38 9.89
C ARG A 91 1.84 -10.30 8.46
N THR A 92 0.53 -10.21 8.26
CA THR A 92 -0.06 -10.01 6.92
C THR A 92 0.32 -8.65 6.35
N ILE A 93 0.28 -7.58 7.15
CA ILE A 93 0.70 -6.23 6.72
C ILE A 93 2.16 -6.24 6.29
N SER A 94 3.03 -6.91 7.06
CA SER A 94 4.45 -7.05 6.72
C SER A 94 4.65 -7.72 5.36
N ILE A 95 3.98 -8.86 5.12
CA ILE A 95 4.03 -9.57 3.84
C ILE A 95 3.51 -8.68 2.70
N CYS A 96 2.42 -7.93 2.92
CA CYS A 96 1.88 -7.02 1.92
C CYS A 96 2.87 -5.90 1.58
N ALA A 97 3.54 -5.32 2.57
CA ALA A 97 4.54 -4.27 2.37
C ALA A 97 5.77 -4.80 1.59
N PHE A 98 6.28 -6.00 1.92
CA PHE A 98 7.37 -6.60 1.14
C PHE A 98 6.94 -6.98 -0.28
N SER A 99 5.71 -7.47 -0.45
CA SER A 99 5.15 -7.74 -1.78
C SER A 99 5.06 -6.47 -2.62
N GLU A 100 4.64 -5.35 -2.02
CA GLU A 100 4.57 -4.05 -2.68
C GLU A 100 5.93 -3.60 -3.23
N ILE A 101 7.03 -3.85 -2.51
CA ILE A 101 8.39 -3.58 -3.03
C ILE A 101 8.63 -4.35 -4.33
N ILE A 102 8.35 -5.65 -4.33
CA ILE A 102 8.60 -6.52 -5.49
C ILE A 102 7.72 -6.09 -6.66
N LEU A 103 6.42 -5.88 -6.42
CA LEU A 103 5.47 -5.51 -7.46
C LEU A 103 5.76 -4.11 -8.03
N PHE A 104 6.00 -3.12 -7.18
CA PHE A 104 6.26 -1.76 -7.63
C PHE A 104 7.56 -1.67 -8.44
N ASN A 105 8.66 -2.20 -7.91
CA ASN A 105 9.93 -2.20 -8.63
C ASN A 105 9.86 -3.07 -9.90
N GLY A 106 9.17 -4.22 -9.86
CA GLY A 106 8.97 -5.08 -11.02
C GLY A 106 8.19 -4.38 -12.13
N CYS A 107 7.05 -3.77 -11.80
CA CYS A 107 6.24 -2.98 -12.73
C CYS A 107 7.02 -1.78 -13.30
N SER A 108 7.71 -1.03 -12.44
CA SER A 108 8.48 0.13 -12.88
C SER A 108 9.69 -0.27 -13.73
N ALA A 109 10.40 -1.36 -13.40
CA ALA A 109 11.48 -1.89 -14.23
C ALA A 109 10.94 -2.38 -15.58
N TYR A 110 9.82 -3.10 -15.60
CA TYR A 110 9.16 -3.52 -16.83
C TYR A 110 8.83 -2.33 -17.75
N LEU A 111 8.23 -1.27 -17.20
CA LEU A 111 7.92 -0.05 -17.96
C LEU A 111 9.17 0.65 -18.49
N ILE A 112 10.26 0.69 -17.71
CA ILE A 112 11.52 1.29 -18.11
C ILE A 112 12.19 0.50 -19.24
N TYR A 113 12.33 -0.81 -19.09
CA TYR A 113 13.13 -1.62 -20.02
C TYR A 113 12.36 -2.08 -21.27
N VAL A 114 11.04 -2.25 -21.19
CA VAL A 114 10.23 -2.76 -22.31
C VAL A 114 9.55 -1.65 -23.10
N HIS A 115 9.23 -0.54 -22.45
CA HIS A 115 8.49 0.58 -23.05
C HIS A 115 9.29 1.89 -23.10
N ASP A 116 10.59 1.85 -22.80
CA ASP A 116 11.52 3.01 -22.80
C ASP A 116 10.99 4.24 -22.03
N MET A 117 10.16 4.00 -21.02
CA MET A 117 9.49 5.06 -20.24
C MET A 117 10.43 5.63 -19.18
N PHE A 118 11.42 6.41 -19.62
CA PHE A 118 12.46 6.95 -18.76
C PHE A 118 12.15 8.37 -18.28
N LEU A 119 11.22 8.50 -17.33
CA LEU A 119 10.97 9.76 -16.62
C LEU A 119 11.94 9.91 -15.44
N TYR A 120 13.25 9.95 -15.71
CA TYR A 120 14.40 10.00 -14.77
C TYR A 120 14.04 10.29 -13.29
N ALA A 121 13.71 11.54 -12.98
CA ALA A 121 13.46 11.96 -11.60
C ALA A 121 12.15 11.41 -11.03
N LEU A 122 11.15 11.15 -11.86
CA LEU A 122 9.86 10.63 -11.43
C LEU A 122 9.91 9.12 -11.18
N SER A 123 10.57 8.34 -12.03
CA SER A 123 10.59 6.88 -11.92
C SER A 123 11.61 6.37 -10.90
N ILE A 124 12.87 6.81 -10.97
CA ILE A 124 13.93 6.32 -10.09
C ILE A 124 13.73 6.79 -8.64
N VAL A 125 13.38 8.06 -8.44
CA VAL A 125 13.17 8.58 -7.08
C VAL A 125 11.95 7.91 -6.43
N SER A 126 10.87 7.69 -7.17
CA SER A 126 9.70 6.98 -6.66
C SER A 126 10.02 5.52 -6.28
N MET A 127 10.81 4.81 -7.08
CA MET A 127 11.27 3.46 -6.74
C MET A 127 12.00 3.43 -5.39
N ILE A 128 12.95 4.36 -5.18
CA ILE A 128 13.73 4.44 -3.94
C ILE A 128 12.82 4.77 -2.74
N ILE A 129 11.96 5.79 -2.87
CA ILE A 129 11.07 6.24 -1.79
C ILE A 129 10.10 5.13 -1.39
N ILE A 130 9.39 4.53 -2.35
CA ILE A 130 8.40 3.48 -2.07
C ILE A 130 9.10 2.26 -1.46
N THR A 131 10.26 1.86 -1.99
CA THR A 131 11.03 0.75 -1.42
C THR A 131 11.40 1.02 0.03
N PHE A 132 11.92 2.20 0.33
CA PHE A 132 12.33 2.55 1.69
C PHE A 132 11.13 2.57 2.66
N ILE A 133 10.03 3.20 2.28
CA ILE A 133 8.82 3.29 3.10
C ILE A 133 8.24 1.89 3.36
N SER A 134 8.05 1.09 2.30
CA SER A 134 7.48 -0.26 2.44
C SER A 134 8.42 -1.18 3.23
N LEU A 135 9.74 -1.00 3.14
CA LEU A 135 10.71 -1.73 3.93
C LEU A 135 10.59 -1.39 5.42
N VAL A 136 10.53 -0.10 5.77
CA VAL A 136 10.34 0.35 7.15
C VAL A 136 9.02 -0.17 7.72
N ILE A 137 7.91 -0.03 6.98
CA ILE A 137 6.60 -0.54 7.42
C ILE A 137 6.63 -2.07 7.56
N GLY A 138 7.24 -2.76 6.61
CA GLY A 138 7.36 -4.22 6.59
C GLY A 138 8.09 -4.75 7.82
N PHE A 139 9.24 -4.16 8.16
CA PHE A 139 10.00 -4.52 9.35
C PHE A 139 9.31 -4.12 10.64
N LEU A 140 8.75 -2.91 10.74
CA LEU A 140 8.01 -2.48 11.93
C LEU A 140 6.84 -3.41 12.24
N ALA A 141 6.06 -3.77 11.23
CA ALA A 141 4.94 -4.71 11.39
C ALA A 141 5.41 -6.12 11.78
N LEU A 142 6.51 -6.60 11.20
CA LEU A 142 7.07 -7.91 11.52
C LEU A 142 7.58 -7.99 12.96
N VAL A 143 8.37 -7.00 13.37
CA VAL A 143 8.93 -6.91 14.72
C VAL A 143 7.80 -6.79 15.74
N SER A 144 6.80 -5.97 15.46
CA SER A 144 5.62 -5.82 16.33
C SER A 144 4.84 -7.13 16.46
N ALA A 145 4.66 -7.88 15.37
CA ALA A 145 4.02 -9.19 15.40
C ALA A 145 4.79 -10.16 16.28
N HIS A 146 6.11 -10.21 16.15
CA HIS A 146 6.96 -11.09 16.95
C HIS A 146 6.91 -10.76 18.44
N PHE A 147 6.95 -9.48 18.81
CA PHE A 147 6.81 -9.06 20.21
C PHE A 147 5.45 -9.44 20.80
N LEU A 148 4.36 -9.27 20.06
CA LEU A 148 3.03 -9.67 20.51
C LEU A 148 2.89 -11.19 20.63
N GLU A 149 3.47 -11.95 19.69
CA GLU A 149 3.45 -13.42 19.74
C GLU A 149 4.15 -13.96 20.99
N GLN A 150 5.28 -13.35 21.39
CA GLN A 150 6.01 -13.74 22.60
C GLN A 150 5.21 -13.47 23.87
N THR A 151 4.50 -12.34 23.97
CA THR A 151 3.71 -12.00 25.16
C THR A 151 2.42 -12.82 25.27
N THR A 152 1.88 -13.31 24.16
CA THR A 152 0.69 -14.18 24.17
C THR A 152 0.95 -15.63 24.57
N ASN A 153 2.20 -16.09 24.44
CA ASN A 153 2.60 -17.47 24.73
C ASN A 153 3.31 -17.63 26.10
N SER A 154 3.43 -16.54 26.87
CA SER A 154 4.02 -16.52 28.21
C SER A 154 2.95 -16.40 29.30
#